data_AF-A0A9Q1FLJ3-F1
#
_entry.id   AF-A0A9Q1FLJ3-F1
#
_cell.length_a   1.000
_cell.length_b   1.000
_cell.length_c   1.000
_cell.angle_alpha   90.00
_cell.angle_beta   90.00
_cell.angle_gamma   90.00
#
_symmetry.space_group_name_H-M   'P 1'
#
loop_
_entity.id
_entity.type
_entity.pdbx_description
1 polymer ?
#
loop_
_entity_poly.entity_id
_entity_poly.type
_entity_poly.pdbx_seq_one_letter_code
_entity_poly.pdbx_strand_id
1 'polypeptide(L)'
;MMMMDDEQPKTLYVGNLSRDVTEALILQLFSQIGPCKSCKMIVDTAGNDPYCFVEFYEHRHAAAALAAMNGRKIMGKEVKVNWATTPSSQKKDTSNHFHVFVGDLSPEITTDDIKAAFAPFGRISDARVVKDMATGKSKGYGFVSFFNKWDAENAIQQMGGQWLGGRQIRTNWATRKPPAPKNYVRK
;
A
#
# COMPACT_ATOMS: atom_id res chain seq x y z
N MET A 1 -13.25 -12.32 -27.12
CA MET A 1 -12.75 -11.15 -26.37
C MET A 1 -11.44 -11.57 -25.71
N MET A 2 -10.30 -11.35 -26.36
CA MET A 2 -8.99 -11.71 -25.80
C MET A 2 -8.57 -10.57 -24.87
N MET A 3 -8.48 -10.83 -23.56
CA MET A 3 -7.73 -9.93 -22.68
C MET A 3 -6.26 -10.07 -23.03
N MET A 4 -5.60 -8.95 -23.30
CA MET A 4 -4.19 -8.88 -23.62
C MET A 4 -3.37 -9.41 -22.43
N ASP A 5 -2.50 -10.40 -22.67
CA ASP A 5 -1.70 -11.11 -21.65
C ASP A 5 -0.71 -10.23 -20.86
N ASP A 6 -0.50 -8.97 -21.26
CA ASP A 6 0.51 -8.07 -20.69
C ASP A 6 0.16 -7.47 -19.31
N GLU A 7 -1.09 -7.59 -18.85
CA GLU A 7 -1.56 -6.92 -17.62
C GLU A 7 -1.77 -7.84 -16.40
N GLN A 8 -1.46 -9.13 -16.53
CA GLN A 8 -1.69 -10.08 -15.44
C GLN A 8 -0.59 -9.98 -14.36
N PRO A 9 -0.95 -10.04 -13.06
CA PRO A 9 0.02 -9.91 -11.96
C PRO A 9 1.00 -11.09 -11.98
N LYS A 10 2.30 -10.78 -11.94
CA LYS A 10 3.39 -11.78 -11.99
C LYS A 10 4.17 -11.91 -10.67
N THR A 11 3.81 -11.09 -9.69
CA THR A 11 4.54 -10.97 -8.43
C THR A 11 3.66 -11.45 -7.28
N LEU A 12 4.25 -12.22 -6.37
CA LEU A 12 3.61 -12.76 -5.17
C LEU A 12 4.25 -12.18 -3.92
N TYR A 13 3.41 -11.88 -2.93
CA TYR A 13 3.82 -11.61 -1.56
C TYR A 13 3.75 -12.91 -0.75
N VAL A 14 4.85 -13.26 -0.09
CA VAL A 14 5.00 -14.46 0.74
C VAL A 14 5.29 -14.01 2.16
N GLY A 15 4.26 -13.97 3.00
CA GLY A 15 4.35 -13.53 4.40
C GLY A 15 4.31 -14.66 5.41
N ASN A 16 4.40 -14.29 6.69
CA ASN A 16 4.41 -15.20 7.83
C ASN A 16 5.55 -16.22 7.80
N LEU A 17 6.71 -15.84 7.26
CA LEU A 17 7.88 -16.71 7.17
C LEU A 17 8.52 -16.89 8.56
N SER A 18 9.17 -18.02 8.80
CA SER A 18 10.05 -18.15 9.98
C SER A 18 11.32 -17.33 9.78
N ARG A 19 11.96 -16.92 10.88
CA ARG A 19 13.25 -16.21 10.83
C ARG A 19 14.40 -17.10 10.34
N ASP A 20 14.23 -18.41 10.41
CA ASP A 20 15.16 -19.40 9.87
C ASP A 20 15.02 -19.59 8.34
N VAL A 21 13.93 -19.07 7.76
CA VAL A 21 13.75 -19.11 6.31
C VAL A 21 14.71 -18.12 5.66
N THR A 22 15.41 -18.57 4.63
CA THR A 22 16.31 -17.74 3.82
C THR A 22 15.71 -17.44 2.46
N GLU A 23 16.20 -16.38 1.82
CA GLU A 23 15.81 -16.03 0.44
C GLU A 23 16.10 -17.17 -0.53
N ALA A 24 17.26 -17.83 -0.39
CA ALA A 24 17.65 -18.96 -1.21
C ALA A 24 16.67 -20.14 -1.09
N LEU A 25 16.14 -20.41 0.10
CA LEU A 25 15.13 -21.44 0.31
C LEU A 25 13.82 -21.09 -0.40
N ILE A 26 13.35 -19.84 -0.28
CA ILE A 26 12.14 -19.38 -0.98
C ILE A 26 12.34 -19.46 -2.48
N LEU A 27 13.45 -18.94 -3.00
CA LEU A 27 13.77 -19.00 -4.42
C LEU A 27 13.78 -20.44 -4.93
N GLN A 28 14.42 -21.36 -4.21
CA GLN A 28 14.48 -22.78 -4.57
C GLN A 28 13.09 -23.41 -4.63
N LEU A 29 12.23 -23.16 -3.63
CA LEU A 29 10.88 -23.73 -3.57
C LEU A 29 9.99 -23.19 -4.69
N PHE A 30 10.03 -21.89 -4.95
CA PHE A 30 9.20 -21.26 -5.99
C PHE A 30 9.73 -21.57 -7.40
N SER A 31 11.04 -21.78 -7.56
CA SER A 31 11.66 -22.20 -8.84
C SER A 31 11.24 -23.60 -9.29
N GLN A 32 10.77 -24.47 -8.39
CA GLN A 32 10.20 -25.78 -8.76
C GLN A 32 8.90 -25.66 -9.55
N ILE A 33 8.19 -24.54 -9.41
CA ILE A 33 6.89 -24.30 -10.04
C ILE A 33 7.07 -23.59 -11.38
N GLY A 34 8.06 -22.69 -11.47
CA GLY A 34 8.43 -22.03 -12.71
C GLY A 34 9.60 -21.08 -12.51
N PRO A 35 10.20 -20.57 -13.60
CA PRO A 35 11.34 -19.67 -13.51
C PRO A 35 10.97 -18.36 -12.79
N CYS A 36 11.67 -18.08 -11.69
CA CYS A 36 11.57 -16.82 -10.97
C CYS A 36 12.47 -15.78 -11.63
N LYS A 37 11.92 -14.59 -11.90
CA LYS A 37 12.64 -13.43 -12.40
C LYS A 37 13.32 -12.66 -11.26
N SER A 38 12.69 -12.60 -10.09
CA SER A 38 13.24 -11.93 -8.92
C SER A 38 12.69 -12.53 -7.64
N CYS A 39 13.50 -12.59 -6.60
CA CYS A 39 13.12 -13.01 -5.26
C CYS A 39 13.79 -12.04 -4.29
N LYS A 40 13.01 -11.37 -3.45
CA LYS A 40 13.52 -10.38 -2.50
C LYS A 40 12.96 -10.62 -1.12
N MET A 41 13.81 -11.05 -0.19
CA MET A 41 13.44 -11.21 1.20
C MET A 41 13.60 -9.90 1.98
N ILE A 42 12.58 -9.54 2.76
CA ILE A 42 12.59 -8.41 3.68
C ILE A 42 12.47 -8.95 5.09
N VAL A 43 13.51 -8.70 5.88
CA VAL A 43 13.54 -9.01 7.31
C VAL A 43 13.35 -7.69 8.04
N ASP A 44 12.19 -7.53 8.67
CA ASP A 44 11.89 -6.31 9.42
C ASP A 44 12.64 -6.33 10.76
N THR A 45 13.47 -5.32 10.99
CA THR A 45 14.27 -5.20 12.23
C THR A 45 13.43 -4.80 13.44
N ALA A 46 12.15 -4.44 13.25
CA ALA A 46 11.24 -4.05 14.32
C ALA A 46 10.50 -5.25 14.97
N GLY A 47 10.85 -6.49 14.59
CA GLY A 47 10.38 -7.71 15.24
C GLY A 47 9.23 -8.41 14.52
N ASN A 48 8.73 -7.88 13.40
CA ASN A 48 7.73 -8.56 12.58
C ASN A 48 8.30 -9.82 11.92
N ASP A 49 7.39 -10.70 11.51
CA ASP A 49 7.77 -11.89 10.73
C ASP A 49 8.33 -11.47 9.36
N PRO A 50 9.42 -12.10 8.91
CA PRO A 50 9.97 -11.83 7.59
C PRO A 50 8.95 -12.16 6.49
N TYR A 51 9.11 -11.48 5.36
CA TYR A 51 8.30 -11.70 4.18
C TYR A 51 9.16 -11.60 2.92
N CYS A 52 8.67 -12.15 1.82
CA CYS A 52 9.40 -12.21 0.57
C CYS A 52 8.50 -11.82 -0.60
N PHE A 53 9.07 -11.15 -1.60
CA PHE A 53 8.42 -10.91 -2.88
C PHE A 53 9.05 -11.80 -3.94
N VAL A 54 8.23 -12.58 -4.63
CA VAL A 54 8.66 -13.49 -5.70
C VAL A 54 7.98 -13.08 -6.99
N GLU A 55 8.77 -12.64 -7.98
CA GLU A 55 8.30 -12.32 -9.33
C GLU A 55 8.64 -13.45 -10.29
N PHE A 56 7.65 -13.94 -11.02
CA PHE A 56 7.82 -14.93 -12.08
C PHE A 56 7.95 -14.24 -13.45
N TYR A 57 8.55 -14.94 -14.41
CA TYR A 57 8.52 -14.49 -15.80
C TYR A 57 7.11 -14.51 -16.38
N GLU A 58 6.27 -15.45 -15.93
CA GLU A 58 4.92 -15.66 -16.47
C GLU A 58 3.86 -15.71 -15.36
N HIS A 59 2.68 -15.16 -15.67
CA HIS A 59 1.54 -15.16 -14.74
C HIS A 59 1.11 -16.57 -14.36
N ARG A 60 1.11 -17.51 -15.32
CA ARG A 60 0.70 -18.91 -15.08
C ARG A 60 1.51 -19.57 -13.97
N HIS A 61 2.82 -19.31 -13.93
CA HIS A 61 3.69 -19.82 -12.86
C HIS A 61 3.40 -19.14 -11.52
N ALA A 62 3.15 -17.84 -11.51
CA ALA A 62 2.75 -17.12 -10.30
C ALA A 62 1.40 -17.63 -9.75
N ALA A 63 0.41 -17.87 -10.61
CA ALA A 63 -0.90 -18.40 -10.22
C ALA A 63 -0.80 -19.81 -9.64
N ALA A 64 -0.03 -20.69 -10.30
CA ALA A 64 0.26 -22.03 -9.78
C ALA A 64 0.97 -21.98 -8.43
N ALA A 65 1.96 -21.09 -8.28
CA ALA A 65 2.71 -20.93 -7.05
C ALA A 65 1.86 -20.40 -5.89
N LEU A 66 0.96 -19.45 -6.16
CA LEU A 66 -0.01 -18.98 -5.18
C LEU A 66 -0.87 -20.13 -4.65
N ALA A 67 -1.46 -20.93 -5.54
CA ALA A 67 -2.33 -22.03 -5.16
C ALA A 67 -1.57 -23.16 -4.42
N ALA A 68 -0.35 -23.47 -4.86
CA ALA A 68 0.43 -24.57 -4.30
C ALA A 68 1.12 -24.24 -2.97
N MET A 69 1.52 -22.98 -2.77
CA MET A 69 2.36 -22.59 -1.63
C MET A 69 1.57 -21.91 -0.51
N ASN A 70 0.41 -21.30 -0.78
CA ASN A 70 -0.40 -20.67 0.27
C ASN A 70 -0.89 -21.68 1.31
N GLY A 71 -0.62 -21.43 2.60
CA GLY A 71 -0.94 -22.33 3.71
C GLY A 71 0.07 -23.46 3.92
N ARG A 72 1.11 -23.58 3.08
CA ARG A 72 2.11 -24.63 3.23
C ARG A 72 3.01 -24.36 4.44
N LYS A 73 3.33 -25.40 5.22
CA LYS A 73 4.25 -25.28 6.35
C LYS A 73 5.69 -25.28 5.88
N ILE A 74 6.39 -24.16 6.09
CA ILE A 74 7.83 -24.00 5.86
C ILE A 74 8.49 -23.67 7.20
N MET A 75 9.42 -24.52 7.64
CA MET A 75 10.11 -24.36 8.95
C MET A 75 9.13 -24.20 10.13
N GLY A 76 8.06 -24.99 10.12
CA GLY A 76 7.05 -25.01 11.18
C GLY A 76 6.00 -23.88 11.13
N LYS A 77 6.17 -22.87 10.26
CA LYS A 77 5.18 -21.79 10.06
C LYS A 77 4.43 -21.95 8.74
N GLU A 78 3.12 -21.69 8.77
CA GLU A 78 2.27 -21.68 7.57
C GLU A 78 2.50 -20.39 6.79
N VAL A 79 3.01 -20.51 5.57
CA VAL A 79 3.28 -19.33 4.75
C VAL A 79 2.01 -18.80 4.14
N LYS A 80 1.90 -17.46 4.08
CA LYS A 80 0.75 -16.79 3.45
C LYS A 80 1.19 -16.22 2.12
N VAL A 81 0.73 -16.83 1.04
CA VAL A 81 1.02 -16.36 -0.32
C VAL A 81 -0.19 -15.60 -0.82
N ASN A 82 0.04 -14.41 -1.35
CA ASN A 82 -0.97 -13.57 -1.99
C ASN A 82 -0.39 -12.93 -3.24
N TRP A 83 -1.23 -12.47 -4.16
CA TRP A 83 -0.79 -11.58 -5.22
C TRP A 83 -0.12 -10.36 -4.58
N ALA A 84 1.12 -10.07 -4.99
CA ALA A 84 1.75 -8.83 -4.59
C ALA A 84 0.98 -7.72 -5.28
N THR A 85 0.36 -6.87 -4.49
CA THR A 85 0.03 -5.54 -4.97
C THR A 85 1.37 -4.85 -5.20
N THR A 86 1.67 -4.52 -6.46
CA THR A 86 2.80 -3.65 -6.75
C THR A 86 2.66 -2.44 -5.84
N PRO A 87 3.74 -2.00 -5.17
CA PRO A 87 3.75 -0.71 -4.53
C PRO A 87 3.75 0.37 -5.62
N SER A 88 2.63 0.53 -6.32
CA SER A 88 2.22 1.83 -6.85
C SER A 88 1.99 2.79 -5.67
N SER A 89 1.85 2.27 -4.44
CA SER A 89 2.33 2.94 -3.24
C SER A 89 3.72 2.43 -2.87
N GLN A 90 4.77 2.98 -3.51
CA GLN A 90 5.81 3.51 -2.63
C GLN A 90 5.01 4.27 -1.58
N LYS A 91 5.20 3.97 -0.28
CA LYS A 91 5.07 5.07 0.65
C LYS A 91 6.10 6.06 0.13
N LYS A 92 5.70 6.93 -0.80
CA LYS A 92 6.47 8.09 -1.20
C LYS A 92 6.81 8.66 0.14
N ASP A 93 8.10 8.68 0.47
CA ASP A 93 8.52 9.17 1.77
C ASP A 93 8.14 10.64 1.78
N THR A 94 6.94 10.86 2.30
CA THR A 94 6.27 12.14 2.40
C THR A 94 6.49 12.65 3.81
N SER A 95 7.46 12.09 4.54
CA SER A 95 7.76 12.46 5.92
C SER A 95 8.13 13.93 6.03
N ASN A 96 8.75 14.48 4.98
CA ASN A 96 9.06 15.91 4.85
C ASN A 96 8.03 16.71 4.02
N HIS A 97 6.90 16.11 3.63
CA HIS A 97 5.85 16.80 2.88
C HIS A 97 4.76 17.34 3.80
N PHE A 98 3.94 18.23 3.26
CA PHE A 98 2.87 18.90 3.99
C PHE A 98 1.55 18.18 3.72
N HIS A 99 1.00 17.58 4.77
CA HIS A 99 -0.18 16.71 4.68
C HIS A 99 -1.44 17.49 5.02
N VAL A 100 -2.41 17.45 4.12
CA VAL A 100 -3.76 17.99 4.26
C VAL A 100 -4.71 16.82 4.48
N PHE A 101 -5.47 16.89 5.57
CA PHE A 101 -6.63 16.04 5.80
C PHE A 101 -7.83 16.57 5.02
N VAL A 102 -8.54 15.67 4.35
CA VAL A 102 -9.78 15.98 3.62
C VAL A 102 -10.89 15.08 4.15
N GLY A 103 -11.80 15.65 4.94
CA GLY A 103 -12.93 14.97 5.55
C GLY A 103 -14.26 15.27 4.87
N ASP A 104 -15.32 14.62 5.34
CA ASP A 104 -16.70 14.76 4.87
C ASP A 104 -16.87 14.44 3.37
N LEU A 105 -15.99 13.59 2.85
CA LEU A 105 -16.03 13.12 1.47
C LEU A 105 -17.26 12.25 1.24
N SER A 106 -17.89 12.45 0.08
CA SER A 106 -18.90 11.51 -0.41
C SER A 106 -18.28 10.13 -0.64
N PRO A 107 -19.02 9.02 -0.39
CA PRO A 107 -18.52 7.66 -0.61
C PRO A 107 -18.14 7.37 -2.07
N GLU A 108 -18.65 8.17 -3.01
CA GLU A 108 -18.35 8.07 -4.45
C GLU A 108 -17.02 8.72 -4.82
N ILE A 109 -16.47 9.59 -3.96
CA ILE A 109 -15.21 10.28 -4.23
C ILE A 109 -14.04 9.30 -4.19
N THR A 110 -13.28 9.31 -5.28
CA THR A 110 -12.08 8.50 -5.43
C THR A 110 -10.81 9.30 -5.14
N THR A 111 -9.69 8.61 -5.06
CA THR A 111 -8.38 9.23 -4.93
C THR A 111 -8.07 10.17 -6.11
N ASP A 112 -8.55 9.84 -7.31
CA ASP A 112 -8.31 10.64 -8.51
C ASP A 112 -9.08 11.96 -8.46
N ASP A 113 -10.34 11.93 -8.02
CA ASP A 113 -11.18 13.12 -7.84
C ASP A 113 -10.55 14.12 -6.85
N ILE A 114 -10.04 13.62 -5.72
CA ILE A 114 -9.32 14.47 -4.76
C ILE A 114 -8.07 15.05 -5.42
N LYS A 115 -7.30 14.24 -6.13
CA LYS A 115 -6.08 14.72 -6.77
C LYS A 115 -6.39 15.80 -7.80
N ALA A 116 -7.42 15.63 -8.62
CA ALA A 116 -7.88 16.60 -9.60
C ALA A 116 -8.35 17.91 -8.93
N ALA A 117 -9.14 17.80 -7.86
CA ALA A 117 -9.65 18.96 -7.13
C ALA A 117 -8.55 19.77 -6.43
N PHE A 118 -7.48 19.11 -5.97
CA PHE A 118 -6.38 19.75 -5.25
C PHE A 118 -5.18 20.14 -6.14
N ALA A 119 -5.11 19.63 -7.37
CA ALA A 119 -4.06 19.94 -8.34
C ALA A 119 -3.87 21.45 -8.65
N PRO A 120 -4.92 22.30 -8.74
CA PRO A 120 -4.73 23.71 -9.06
C PRO A 120 -4.01 24.51 -7.96
N PHE A 121 -3.96 24.01 -6.71
CA PHE A 121 -3.30 24.72 -5.61
C PHE A 121 -1.80 24.48 -5.53
N GLY A 122 -1.29 23.45 -6.20
CA GLY A 122 0.13 23.16 -6.25
C GLY A 122 0.46 21.72 -6.56
N ARG A 123 1.76 21.40 -6.49
CA ARG A 123 2.24 20.08 -6.88
C ARG A 123 1.95 19.06 -5.79
N ILE A 124 0.99 18.17 -6.05
CA ILE A 124 0.65 17.05 -5.18
C ILE A 124 1.74 15.97 -5.26
N SER A 125 2.32 15.62 -4.13
CA SER A 125 3.25 14.51 -3.98
C SER A 125 2.54 13.17 -3.92
N ASP A 126 1.46 13.10 -3.13
CA ASP A 126 0.68 11.89 -2.87
C ASP A 126 -0.77 12.25 -2.51
N ALA A 127 -1.74 11.42 -2.87
CA ALA A 127 -3.14 11.59 -2.47
C ALA A 127 -3.77 10.22 -2.23
N ARG A 128 -4.67 10.10 -1.26
CA ARG A 128 -5.34 8.83 -0.95
C ARG A 128 -6.66 9.02 -0.23
N VAL A 129 -7.71 8.38 -0.72
CA VAL A 129 -8.95 8.13 0.04
C VAL A 129 -8.76 6.95 0.97
N VAL A 130 -9.14 7.11 2.24
CA VAL A 130 -9.13 5.99 3.18
C VAL A 130 -10.39 5.17 2.99
N LYS A 131 -10.19 3.91 2.60
CA LYS A 131 -11.25 2.91 2.49
C LYS A 131 -11.12 1.90 3.62
N ASP A 132 -12.25 1.35 4.02
CA ASP A 132 -12.33 0.24 4.94
C ASP A 132 -11.78 -1.03 4.27
N MET A 133 -10.83 -1.70 4.92
CA MET A 133 -10.15 -2.85 4.30
C MET A 133 -11.03 -4.11 4.23
N ALA A 134 -12.05 -4.23 5.07
CA ALA A 134 -12.94 -5.39 5.08
C ALA A 134 -14.03 -5.25 4.01
N THR A 135 -14.54 -4.05 3.81
CA THR A 135 -15.70 -3.78 2.93
C THR A 135 -15.34 -3.08 1.62
N GLY A 136 -14.13 -2.54 1.50
CA GLY A 136 -13.69 -1.73 0.35
C GLY A 136 -14.36 -0.36 0.25
N LYS A 137 -15.27 -0.01 1.17
CA LYS A 137 -16.03 1.24 1.13
C LYS A 137 -15.22 2.42 1.65
N SER A 138 -15.43 3.61 1.08
CA SER A 138 -14.81 4.85 1.58
C SER A 138 -15.23 5.12 3.02
N LYS A 139 -14.26 5.51 3.87
CA LYS A 139 -14.54 5.97 5.24
C LYS A 139 -14.97 7.44 5.30
N GLY A 140 -15.13 8.09 4.15
CA GLY A 140 -15.54 9.49 4.04
C GLY A 140 -14.42 10.49 4.36
N TYR A 141 -13.17 10.05 4.31
CA TYR A 141 -12.02 10.95 4.45
C TYR A 141 -10.79 10.44 3.67
N GLY A 142 -9.88 11.36 3.40
CA GLY A 142 -8.65 11.14 2.67
C GLY A 142 -7.54 12.09 3.10
N PHE A 143 -6.40 11.95 2.44
CA PHE A 143 -5.21 12.76 2.67
C PHE A 143 -4.62 13.21 1.34
N VAL A 144 -4.10 14.44 1.31
CA VAL A 144 -3.35 15.00 0.19
C VAL A 144 -2.02 15.52 0.72
N SER A 145 -0.92 15.15 0.08
CA SER A 145 0.42 15.59 0.44
C SER A 145 0.93 16.55 -0.62
N PHE A 146 1.44 17.71 -0.21
CA PHE A 146 2.11 18.68 -1.07
C PHE A 146 3.60 18.76 -0.78
N PHE A 147 4.38 19.09 -1.81
CA PHE A 147 5.82 19.36 -1.63
C PHE A 147 6.06 20.66 -0.86
N ASN A 148 5.18 21.66 -1.03
CA ASN A 148 5.35 22.98 -0.45
C ASN A 148 4.28 23.27 0.61
N LYS A 149 4.69 23.95 1.69
CA LYS A 149 3.77 24.37 2.77
C LYS A 149 2.71 25.33 2.28
N TRP A 150 3.10 26.32 1.47
CA TRP A 150 2.20 27.34 0.95
C TRP A 150 1.08 26.76 0.08
N ASP A 151 1.40 25.79 -0.78
CA ASP A 151 0.42 25.09 -1.60
C ASP A 151 -0.62 24.37 -0.72
N ALA A 152 -0.15 23.66 0.32
CA ALA A 152 -1.03 22.97 1.26
C ALA A 152 -1.90 23.94 2.07
N GLU A 153 -1.35 25.07 2.52
CA GLU A 153 -2.07 26.09 3.28
C GLU A 153 -3.15 26.79 2.44
N ASN A 154 -2.82 27.12 1.18
CA ASN A 154 -3.78 27.65 0.22
C ASN A 154 -4.90 26.64 -0.06
N ALA A 155 -4.55 25.37 -0.26
CA ALA A 155 -5.52 24.31 -0.47
C ALA A 155 -6.47 24.17 0.74
N ILE A 156 -5.95 24.22 1.97
CA ILE A 156 -6.78 24.17 3.17
C ILE A 156 -7.78 25.33 3.20
N GLN A 157 -7.31 26.56 2.96
CA GLN A 157 -8.16 27.75 3.03
C GLN A 157 -9.22 27.81 1.93
N GLN A 158 -8.86 27.45 0.70
CA GLN A 158 -9.75 27.61 -0.46
C GLN A 158 -10.71 26.43 -0.65
N MET A 159 -10.27 25.21 -0.32
CA MET A 159 -11.10 24.00 -0.46
C MET A 159 -11.96 23.70 0.76
N GLY A 160 -11.69 24.32 1.90
CA GLY A 160 -12.50 24.15 3.11
C GLY A 160 -13.93 24.63 2.89
N GLY A 161 -14.90 23.72 3.00
CA GLY A 161 -16.32 24.01 2.80
C GLY A 161 -16.77 23.99 1.33
N GLN A 162 -15.89 23.68 0.38
CA GLN A 162 -16.27 23.53 -1.03
C GLN A 162 -17.04 22.25 -1.28
N TRP A 163 -17.91 22.26 -2.30
CA TRP A 163 -18.69 21.09 -2.69
C TRP A 163 -17.87 20.14 -3.55
N LEU A 164 -17.74 18.89 -3.13
CA LEU A 164 -17.10 17.81 -3.89
C LEU A 164 -17.94 16.53 -3.78
N GLY A 165 -18.42 16.01 -4.90
CA GLY A 165 -19.25 14.80 -4.93
C GLY A 165 -20.56 14.93 -4.15
N GLY A 166 -21.18 16.11 -4.18
CA GLY A 166 -22.47 16.36 -3.52
C GLY A 166 -22.40 16.61 -2.02
N ARG A 167 -21.20 16.72 -1.42
CA ARG A 167 -21.01 17.11 -0.01
C ARG A 167 -19.98 18.23 0.11
N GLN A 168 -20.16 19.09 1.10
CA GLN A 168 -19.12 20.05 1.46
C GLN A 168 -17.98 19.33 2.17
N ILE A 169 -16.76 19.51 1.67
CA ILE A 169 -15.58 18.86 2.23
C ILE A 169 -14.98 19.71 3.34
N ARG A 170 -14.30 19.05 4.27
CA ARG A 170 -13.56 19.71 5.35
C ARG A 170 -12.07 19.51 5.17
N THR A 171 -11.30 20.58 5.09
CA THR A 171 -9.85 20.55 4.99
C THR A 171 -9.20 20.96 6.31
N ASN A 172 -8.08 20.33 6.66
CA ASN A 172 -7.24 20.76 7.78
C ASN A 172 -5.82 20.22 7.62
N TRP A 173 -4.87 20.69 8.43
CA TRP A 173 -3.58 20.04 8.57
C TRP A 173 -3.78 18.61 9.09
N ALA A 174 -3.16 17.63 8.42
CA ALA A 174 -3.23 16.26 8.89
C ALA A 174 -2.33 16.08 10.12
N THR A 175 -2.93 15.63 11.22
CA THR A 175 -2.16 15.21 12.38
C THR A 175 -1.58 13.83 12.11
N ARG A 176 -0.26 13.76 11.88
CA ARG A 176 0.44 12.50 12.02
C ARG A 176 0.36 12.13 13.50
N LYS A 177 -0.48 11.15 13.86
CA LYS A 177 -0.33 10.53 15.18
C LYS A 177 1.12 10.08 15.26
N PRO A 178 1.90 10.53 16.28
CA PRO A 178 3.21 9.93 16.49
C PRO A 178 3.01 8.41 16.59
N PRO A 179 3.96 7.60 16.07
CA PRO A 179 3.90 6.17 16.28
C PRO A 179 3.67 5.92 17.77
N ALA A 180 2.73 5.03 18.10
CA ALA A 180 2.37 4.75 19.49
C ALA A 180 3.65 4.54 20.31
N PRO A 181 3.76 5.16 21.50
CA PRO A 181 4.95 4.97 22.34
C PRO A 181 5.12 3.47 22.57
N LYS A 182 6.24 2.91 22.09
CA LYS A 182 6.65 1.56 22.45
C LYS A 182 6.89 1.59 23.95
N ASN A 183 5.99 0.99 24.74
CA ASN A 183 6.16 0.84 26.18
C ASN A 183 7.47 0.08 26.43
N TYR A 184 8.53 0.81 26.75
CA TYR A 184 9.76 0.23 27.24
C TYR A 184 9.50 -0.13 28.70
N VAL A 185 9.27 -1.42 28.95
CA VAL A 185 9.22 -1.97 30.31
C VAL A 185 10.62 -1.77 30.90
N ARG A 186 10.76 -0.72 31.72
CA ARG A 186 11.94 -0.58 32.59
C ARG A 186 11.84 -1.66 33.67
N LYS A 187 12.86 -2.52 33.71
CA LYS A 187 13.14 -3.45 34.81
C LYS A 187 13.38 -2.69 36.11
#